data_AF-G5SKE0-F1
#
_entry.id   AF-G5SKE0-F1
#
_cell.length_a   1.000
_cell.length_b   1.000
_cell.length_c   1.000
_cell.angle_alpha   90.00
_cell.angle_beta   90.00
_cell.angle_gamma   90.00
#
_symmetry.space_group_name_H-M   'P 1'
#
loop_
_entity.id
_entity.type
_entity.pdbx_description
1 polymer ?
#
loop_
_entity_poly.entity_id
_entity_poly.type
_entity_poly.pdbx_seq_one_letter_code
_entity_poly.pdbx_strand_id
1 'polypeptide(L)'
;TDPDQVAPVAPEPIQEGQPEEQNQPQTQPFQQDSGIGQQWRSYRVESGKTLAQLFRDHGLPPTDVYAMAQVEGAGKPLSNLKNGQMIKIRQNASGVVTGLTIDGDNGQQVLFTRQPDGSFIRAQ
;
A
#
# COMPACT_ATOMS: atom_id res chain seq x y z
N THR A 1 18.13 45.91 47.56
CA THR A 1 19.16 44.92 47.86
C THR A 1 18.47 43.70 48.44
N ASP A 2 18.80 42.53 47.88
CA ASP A 2 18.23 41.18 48.12
C ASP A 2 16.82 40.91 47.53
N PRO A 3 16.44 39.65 47.19
CA PRO A 3 17.16 38.35 47.29
C PRO A 3 17.07 37.48 46.00
N ASP A 4 17.70 36.30 46.04
CA ASP A 4 17.34 35.06 45.33
C ASP A 4 16.94 35.06 43.85
N GLN A 5 17.82 34.53 43.01
CA GLN A 5 17.45 34.02 41.68
C GLN A 5 17.89 32.56 41.55
N VAL A 6 17.22 31.68 42.29
CA VAL A 6 17.07 30.27 41.91
C VAL A 6 15.99 30.21 40.84
N ALA A 7 16.35 29.83 39.61
CA ALA A 7 15.39 29.57 38.54
C ALA A 7 15.09 28.07 38.49
N PRO A 8 13.85 27.65 38.80
CA PRO A 8 13.29 26.45 38.21
C PRO A 8 12.04 26.83 37.43
N VAL A 9 11.99 26.51 36.14
CA VAL A 9 10.87 25.83 35.46
C VAL A 9 11.18 25.75 33.96
N ALA A 10 11.35 24.53 33.45
CA ALA A 10 11.20 24.27 32.02
C ALA A 10 9.69 24.28 31.71
N PRO A 11 9.22 24.97 30.66
CA PRO A 11 7.81 24.91 30.29
C PRO A 11 7.50 23.56 29.62
N GLU A 12 6.72 22.71 30.31
CA GLU A 12 5.96 21.64 29.67
C GLU A 12 4.82 22.27 28.85
N PRO A 13 4.68 21.96 27.54
CA PRO A 13 3.47 22.32 26.80
C PRO A 13 2.38 21.29 27.10
N ILE A 14 1.46 21.64 27.99
CA ILE A 14 0.11 21.07 28.01
C ILE A 14 -0.79 21.96 27.15
N GLN A 15 -1.59 21.37 26.26
CA GLN A 15 -2.73 22.04 25.65
C GLN A 15 -3.96 21.12 25.65
N GLU A 16 -5.02 21.69 26.19
CA GLU A 16 -6.31 21.14 26.63
C GLU A 16 -7.33 20.93 25.49
N GLY A 17 -8.30 20.01 25.67
CA GLY A 17 -9.70 20.19 25.22
C GLY A 17 -10.20 19.73 23.82
N GLN A 18 -10.72 18.50 23.76
CA GLN A 18 -11.81 17.83 22.96
C GLN A 18 -12.74 18.66 21.98
N PRO A 19 -13.72 18.04 21.26
CA PRO A 19 -13.68 17.03 20.18
C PRO A 19 -14.58 17.41 18.95
N GLU A 20 -14.29 17.04 17.70
CA GLU A 20 -15.32 17.00 16.63
C GLU A 20 -14.89 16.21 15.37
N GLU A 21 -15.80 15.34 14.96
CA GLU A 21 -15.78 14.48 13.78
C GLU A 21 -15.40 15.18 12.48
N GLN A 22 -14.42 14.62 11.76
CA GLN A 22 -14.43 14.66 10.29
C GLN A 22 -14.35 13.26 9.73
N ASN A 23 -15.54 12.71 9.59
CA ASN A 23 -15.92 11.68 8.64
C ASN A 23 -15.51 12.12 7.22
N GLN A 24 -14.23 11.94 6.85
CA GLN A 24 -13.79 12.01 5.46
C GLN A 24 -13.44 10.59 5.00
N PRO A 25 -14.14 10.00 4.02
CA PRO A 25 -13.57 8.89 3.29
C PRO A 25 -12.31 9.45 2.62
N GLN A 26 -11.13 9.11 3.14
CA GLN A 26 -9.86 9.50 2.54
C GLN A 26 -9.79 8.92 1.13
N THR A 27 -10.23 9.70 0.15
CA THR A 27 -9.78 9.59 -1.23
C THR A 27 -8.29 9.88 -1.23
N GLN A 28 -7.51 8.80 -1.08
CA GLN A 28 -6.13 8.58 -1.50
C GLN A 28 -5.30 9.85 -1.80
N PRO A 29 -4.37 10.23 -0.92
CA PRO A 29 -3.12 10.81 -1.35
C PRO A 29 -2.18 9.64 -1.67
N PHE A 30 -2.22 9.12 -2.90
CA PHE A 30 -0.99 8.55 -3.44
C PHE A 30 -0.03 9.68 -3.67
N GLN A 31 1.24 9.45 -3.34
CA GLN A 31 2.38 10.38 -3.37
C GLN A 31 2.55 11.04 -1.99
N GLN A 32 3.70 10.96 -1.30
CA GLN A 32 5.09 10.94 -1.75
C GLN A 32 5.96 10.34 -0.62
N ASP A 33 6.92 9.45 -0.92
CA ASP A 33 8.31 9.64 -0.44
C ASP A 33 9.32 8.64 -1.03
N SER A 34 10.35 9.18 -1.72
CA SER A 34 11.68 8.58 -1.95
C SER A 34 11.87 7.52 -3.08
N GLY A 35 12.23 8.01 -4.29
CA GLY A 35 12.89 7.21 -5.35
C GLY A 35 11.94 6.74 -6.46
N ILE A 36 11.99 7.40 -7.62
CA ILE A 36 11.10 7.24 -8.79
C ILE A 36 10.95 5.78 -9.30
N GLY A 37 11.87 4.87 -8.95
CA GLY A 37 11.80 3.45 -9.32
C GLY A 37 11.42 2.47 -8.19
N GLN A 38 10.88 2.95 -7.05
CA GLN A 38 10.72 2.12 -5.85
C GLN A 38 9.43 2.40 -5.05
N GLN A 39 8.55 3.25 -5.55
CA GLN A 39 7.32 3.66 -4.86
C GLN A 39 6.21 2.63 -5.01
N TRP A 40 5.51 2.33 -3.91
CA TRP A 40 4.27 1.57 -3.95
C TRP A 40 3.14 2.48 -4.46
N ARG A 41 2.48 2.06 -5.53
CA ARG A 41 1.28 2.71 -6.07
C ARG A 41 0.09 1.86 -5.67
N SER A 42 -0.88 2.43 -4.97
CA SER A 42 -2.11 1.69 -4.70
C SER A 42 -3.17 1.94 -5.76
N TYR A 43 -4.00 0.93 -5.95
CA TYR A 43 -5.02 0.85 -6.94
C TYR A 43 -6.24 0.21 -6.29
N ARG A 44 -7.41 0.76 -6.57
CA ARG A 44 -8.66 0.19 -6.08
C ARG A 44 -9.23 -0.73 -7.15
N VAL A 45 -9.60 -1.94 -6.77
CA VAL A 45 -10.29 -2.87 -7.65
C VAL A 45 -11.73 -2.42 -7.83
N GLU A 46 -12.15 -2.29 -9.09
CA GLU A 46 -13.54 -2.01 -9.45
C GLU A 46 -14.35 -3.31 -9.61
N SER A 47 -15.69 -3.21 -9.55
CA SER A 47 -16.57 -4.37 -9.63
C SER A 47 -16.40 -5.07 -10.98
N GLY A 48 -16.08 -6.36 -10.96
CA GLY A 48 -15.88 -7.14 -12.18
C GLY A 48 -14.53 -6.92 -12.86
N LYS A 49 -13.62 -6.11 -12.29
CA LYS A 49 -12.24 -6.00 -12.77
C LYS A 49 -11.34 -7.04 -12.09
N THR A 50 -10.54 -7.72 -12.91
CA THR A 50 -9.51 -8.67 -12.47
C THR A 50 -8.14 -8.01 -12.38
N LEU A 51 -7.18 -8.63 -11.68
CA LEU A 51 -5.80 -8.10 -11.62
C LEU A 51 -5.19 -8.00 -13.03
N ALA A 52 -5.47 -8.98 -13.88
CA ALA A 52 -5.01 -8.99 -15.26
C ALA A 52 -5.49 -7.75 -16.03
N GLN A 53 -6.72 -7.28 -15.78
CA GLN A 53 -7.22 -6.04 -16.36
C GLN A 53 -6.52 -4.83 -15.77
N LEU A 54 -6.39 -4.75 -14.44
CA LEU A 54 -5.65 -3.66 -13.78
C LEU A 54 -4.24 -3.51 -14.37
N PHE A 55 -3.55 -4.63 -14.60
CA PHE A 55 -2.22 -4.63 -15.21
C PHE A 55 -2.22 -4.09 -16.63
N ARG A 56 -3.14 -4.58 -17.48
CA ARG A 56 -3.27 -4.07 -18.85
C ARG A 56 -3.60 -2.58 -18.89
N ASP A 57 -4.50 -2.12 -18.04
CA ASP A 57 -4.94 -0.73 -17.97
C ASP A 57 -3.81 0.22 -17.50
N HIS A 58 -2.91 -0.25 -16.62
CA HIS A 58 -1.79 0.53 -16.09
C HIS A 58 -0.45 0.27 -16.79
N GLY A 59 -0.46 -0.40 -17.95
CA GLY A 59 0.77 -0.68 -18.72
C GLY A 59 1.76 -1.61 -18.00
N LEU A 60 1.25 -2.41 -17.06
CA LEU A 60 2.03 -3.43 -16.36
C LEU A 60 2.14 -4.68 -17.22
N PRO A 61 3.27 -5.39 -17.17
CA PRO A 61 3.47 -6.60 -17.96
C PRO A 61 2.49 -7.71 -17.54
N PRO A 62 1.63 -8.21 -18.46
CA PRO A 62 0.67 -9.26 -18.13
C PRO A 62 1.37 -10.58 -17.76
N THR A 63 2.60 -10.79 -18.23
CA THR A 63 3.46 -11.93 -17.84
C THR A 63 3.64 -12.04 -16.33
N ASP A 64 3.76 -10.90 -15.64
CA ASP A 64 3.92 -10.87 -14.19
C ASP A 64 2.63 -11.32 -13.48
N VAL A 65 1.46 -10.97 -14.01
CA VAL A 65 0.16 -11.45 -13.48
C VAL A 65 0.06 -12.96 -13.60
N TYR A 66 0.43 -13.51 -14.76
CA TYR A 66 0.38 -14.97 -14.94
C TYR A 66 1.32 -15.67 -13.96
N ALA A 67 2.53 -15.17 -13.75
CA ALA A 67 3.48 -15.73 -12.79
C ALA A 67 2.95 -15.65 -11.34
N MET A 68 2.34 -14.54 -10.95
CA MET A 68 1.67 -14.43 -9.65
C MET A 68 0.47 -15.37 -9.52
N ALA A 69 -0.32 -15.54 -10.58
CA ALA A 69 -1.46 -16.47 -10.61
C ALA A 69 -1.03 -17.95 -10.51
N GLN A 70 0.21 -18.30 -10.87
CA GLN A 70 0.73 -19.64 -10.61
C GLN A 70 0.98 -19.89 -9.12
N VAL A 71 1.32 -18.84 -8.35
CA VAL A 71 1.67 -18.93 -6.93
C VAL A 71 0.56 -18.42 -5.98
N GLU A 72 -0.58 -18.00 -6.53
CA GLU A 72 -1.71 -17.47 -5.76
C GLU A 72 -2.39 -18.53 -4.87
N GLY A 73 -2.24 -19.82 -5.23
CA GLY A 73 -2.77 -20.96 -4.48
C GLY A 73 -4.28 -21.20 -4.64
N ALA A 74 -4.82 -22.12 -3.84
CA ALA A 74 -6.21 -22.59 -3.97
C ALA A 74 -7.28 -21.49 -3.77
N GLY A 75 -6.95 -20.42 -3.01
CA GLY A 75 -7.87 -19.31 -2.74
C GLY A 75 -8.07 -18.36 -3.93
N LYS A 76 -7.22 -18.48 -4.96
CA LYS A 76 -7.17 -17.61 -6.12
C LYS A 76 -7.48 -16.13 -5.84
N PRO A 77 -6.74 -15.48 -4.92
CA PRO A 77 -7.01 -14.10 -4.54
C PRO A 77 -6.96 -13.14 -5.72
N LEU A 78 -6.24 -13.46 -6.81
CA LEU A 78 -6.15 -12.60 -8.00
C LEU A 78 -7.39 -12.71 -8.88
N SER A 79 -8.00 -13.89 -8.91
CA SER A 79 -9.25 -14.16 -9.65
C SER A 79 -10.49 -13.79 -8.84
N ASN A 80 -10.41 -13.89 -7.51
CA ASN A 80 -11.49 -13.61 -6.57
C ASN A 80 -11.41 -12.21 -5.97
N LEU A 81 -10.74 -11.26 -6.65
CA LEU A 81 -10.65 -9.89 -6.18
C LEU A 81 -12.05 -9.30 -5.95
N LYS A 82 -12.23 -8.65 -4.81
CA LYS A 82 -13.50 -8.02 -4.43
C LYS A 82 -13.56 -6.59 -4.92
N ASN A 83 -14.78 -6.10 -5.10
CA ASN A 83 -14.97 -4.67 -5.34
C ASN A 83 -14.47 -3.85 -4.16
N GLY A 84 -13.76 -2.78 -4.45
CA GLY A 84 -13.23 -1.88 -3.44
C GLY A 84 -11.96 -2.37 -2.77
N GLN A 85 -11.47 -3.56 -3.15
CA GLN A 85 -10.22 -4.11 -2.64
C GLN A 85 -9.03 -3.23 -3.02
N MET A 86 -8.09 -3.04 -2.10
CA MET A 86 -6.91 -2.21 -2.35
C MET A 86 -5.74 -3.11 -2.75
N ILE A 87 -5.08 -2.75 -3.84
CA ILE A 87 -3.90 -3.43 -4.35
C ILE A 87 -2.78 -2.42 -4.41
N LYS A 88 -1.61 -2.74 -3.86
CA LYS A 88 -0.41 -1.91 -3.94
C LYS A 88 0.57 -2.58 -4.88
N ILE A 89 1.11 -1.86 -5.85
CA ILE A 89 2.04 -2.38 -6.84
C ILE A 89 3.29 -1.53 -6.83
N ARG A 90 4.44 -2.19 -6.77
CA ARG A 90 5.75 -1.58 -6.86
C ARG A 90 6.36 -1.96 -8.20
N GLN A 91 6.82 -0.96 -8.95
CA GLN A 91 7.54 -1.18 -10.22
C GLN A 91 8.94 -0.62 -10.14
N ASN A 92 9.86 -1.22 -10.89
CA ASN A 92 11.19 -0.65 -11.11
C ASN A 92 11.16 0.43 -12.20
N ALA A 93 12.32 1.07 -12.46
CA ALA A 93 12.46 2.09 -13.49
C ALA A 93 12.14 1.60 -14.92
N SER A 94 12.18 0.30 -15.17
CA SER A 94 11.81 -0.32 -16.45
C SER A 94 10.31 -0.63 -16.56
N GLY A 95 9.51 -0.33 -15.54
CA GLY A 95 8.08 -0.62 -15.49
C GLY A 95 7.72 -2.07 -15.13
N VAL A 96 8.71 -2.90 -14.75
CA VAL A 96 8.47 -4.29 -14.33
C VAL A 96 8.00 -4.31 -12.88
N VAL A 97 7.02 -5.15 -12.56
CA VAL A 97 6.48 -5.27 -11.21
C VAL A 97 7.48 -6.01 -10.33
N THR A 98 7.94 -5.38 -9.26
CA THR A 98 8.89 -5.97 -8.29
C THR A 98 8.20 -6.44 -7.02
N GLY A 99 7.04 -5.88 -6.71
CA GLY A 99 6.20 -6.32 -5.60
C GLY A 99 4.73 -5.97 -5.85
N LEU A 100 3.84 -6.79 -5.32
CA LEU A 100 2.41 -6.57 -5.36
C LEU A 100 1.79 -7.01 -4.04
N THR A 101 0.93 -6.18 -3.48
CA THR A 101 0.26 -6.42 -2.21
C THR A 101 -1.25 -6.33 -2.43
N ILE A 102 -2.00 -7.24 -1.85
CA ILE A 102 -3.47 -7.26 -1.93
C ILE A 102 -4.02 -7.23 -0.51
N ASP A 103 -4.76 -6.19 -0.18
CA ASP A 103 -5.45 -6.07 1.11
C ASP A 103 -6.77 -6.85 1.02
N GLY A 104 -6.93 -7.95 1.74
CA GLY A 104 -8.14 -8.80 1.77
C GLY A 104 -9.24 -8.31 2.71
N ASP A 105 -10.44 -8.85 2.56
CA ASP A 105 -11.66 -8.41 3.28
C ASP A 105 -11.57 -8.52 4.81
N ASN A 106 -10.70 -9.40 5.34
CA ASN A 106 -10.51 -9.61 6.79
C ASN A 106 -9.20 -9.01 7.31
N GLY A 107 -8.61 -8.04 6.60
CA GLY A 107 -7.28 -7.50 6.91
C GLY A 107 -6.13 -8.46 6.58
N GLN A 108 -6.43 -9.57 5.89
CA GLN A 108 -5.41 -10.49 5.38
C GLN A 108 -4.70 -9.84 4.20
N GLN A 109 -3.43 -9.52 4.36
CA GLN A 109 -2.64 -8.95 3.29
C GLN A 109 -1.84 -10.04 2.59
N VAL A 110 -2.00 -10.19 1.28
CA VAL A 110 -1.17 -11.10 0.49
C VAL A 110 -0.11 -10.29 -0.23
N LEU A 111 1.16 -10.57 0.05
CA LEU A 111 2.30 -9.98 -0.63
C LEU A 111 2.84 -10.95 -1.68
N PHE A 112 3.12 -10.44 -2.86
CA PHE A 112 3.82 -11.10 -3.93
C PHE A 112 5.12 -10.35 -4.20
N THR A 113 6.24 -11.06 -4.17
CA THR A 113 7.56 -10.49 -4.42
C THR A 113 8.15 -11.14 -5.66
N ARG A 114 8.62 -10.34 -6.61
CA ARG A 114 9.29 -10.85 -7.81
C ARG A 114 10.70 -11.30 -7.46
N GLN A 115 11.05 -12.52 -7.87
CA GLN A 115 12.38 -13.07 -7.74
C GLN A 115 13.28 -12.65 -8.93
N PRO A 116 14.61 -12.73 -8.80
CA PRO A 116 15.55 -12.38 -9.87
C PRO A 116 15.40 -13.23 -11.14
N ASP A 117 14.90 -14.45 -11.01
CA ASP A 117 14.58 -15.38 -12.10
C ASP A 117 13.28 -15.01 -12.86
N GLY A 118 12.53 -14.01 -12.36
CA GLY A 118 11.25 -13.59 -12.91
C GLY A 118 10.05 -14.37 -12.40
N SER A 119 10.24 -15.35 -11.52
CA SER A 119 9.15 -15.98 -10.79
C SER A 119 8.65 -15.06 -9.68
N PHE A 120 7.52 -15.42 -9.06
CA PHE A 120 6.98 -14.68 -7.92
C PHE A 120 6.83 -15.63 -6.74
N ILE A 121 7.02 -15.10 -5.53
CA ILE A 121 6.71 -15.80 -4.30
C ILE A 121 5.55 -15.10 -3.59
N ARG A 122 4.66 -15.90 -2.98
CA ARG A 122 3.57 -15.42 -2.13
C ARG A 122 4.01 -15.43 -0.67
N ALA A 123 3.80 -14.34 0.03
CA ALA A 123 3.88 -14.17 1.48
C ALA A 123 2.53 -13.70 2.02
N GLN A 124 2.20 -14.07 3.26
CA GLN A 124 0.93 -13.81 3.93
C GLN A 124 1.17 -13.43 5.39
#